data_AF-A0A438WN47-F1
#
_entry.id   AF-A0A438WN47-F1
#
_cell.length_a   1.000
_cell.length_b   1.000
_cell.length_c   1.000
_cell.angle_alpha   90.00
_cell.angle_beta   90.00
_cell.angle_gamma   90.00
#
_symmetry.space_group_name_H-M   'P 1'
#
loop_
_entity.id
_entity.type
_entity.pdbx_description
1 polymer ?
#
loop_
_entity_poly.entity_id
_entity_poly.type
_entity_poly.pdbx_seq_one_letter_code
_entity_poly.pdbx_strand_id
1 'polypeptide(L)'
;QCASVAKDHGLLTIVDNTFATPYYQNPLLLGADIVAHSGTKYLGGHSDVVAGLVTTNNEALAQEIAFFQNAIGGVLGPQDSWLLQRGIKTLGLRMEAHQKNALCVAEFLEKHPKVERVYYPGLPTHPNYELAKKQMHGFSGMLSFTLKNDSEAVAFVESLKLFILGESLGGVESLVGIPAFMTHACIPKEQREAA
;
A
#
# COMPACT_ATOMS: atom_id res chain seq x y z
N GLN A 1 7.22 1.93 18.05
CA GLN A 1 7.26 3.19 18.81
C GLN A 1 5.86 3.73 19.02
N CYS A 2 5.09 4.06 17.97
CA CYS A 2 3.71 4.56 18.10
C CYS A 2 2.81 3.67 18.98
N ALA A 3 2.84 2.34 18.76
CA ALA A 3 2.10 1.38 19.59
C ALA A 3 2.45 1.45 21.09
N SER A 4 3.71 1.72 21.44
CA SER A 4 4.11 1.88 22.85
C SER A 4 3.50 3.14 23.44
N VAL A 5 3.65 4.27 22.75
CA VAL A 5 3.12 5.57 23.21
C VAL A 5 1.61 5.52 23.40
N ALA A 6 0.90 4.89 22.46
CA ALA A 6 -0.55 4.72 22.56
C ALA A 6 -0.94 3.87 23.77
N LYS A 7 -0.24 2.74 24.00
CA LYS A 7 -0.47 1.89 25.18
C LYS A 7 -0.24 2.63 26.49
N ASP A 8 0.80 3.44 26.58
CA ASP A 8 1.10 4.26 27.76
C ASP A 8 -0.04 5.25 28.09
N HIS A 9 -0.86 5.59 27.10
CA HIS A 9 -2.01 6.49 27.23
C HIS A 9 -3.37 5.79 27.15
N GLY A 10 -3.41 4.45 27.12
CA GLY A 10 -4.65 3.68 27.00
C GLY A 10 -5.40 3.91 25.67
N LEU A 11 -4.69 4.25 24.60
CA LEU A 11 -5.24 4.48 23.26
C LEU A 11 -5.09 3.25 22.38
N LEU A 12 -6.07 3.02 21.49
CA LEU A 12 -5.98 1.99 20.46
C LEU A 12 -5.12 2.46 19.29
N THR A 13 -4.37 1.52 18.72
CA THR A 13 -3.60 1.71 17.49
C THR A 13 -4.16 0.91 16.34
N ILE A 14 -4.38 1.62 15.23
CA ILE A 14 -4.83 1.03 13.97
C ILE A 14 -3.74 1.26 12.93
N VAL A 15 -3.32 0.21 12.24
CA VAL A 15 -2.38 0.29 11.12
C VAL A 15 -3.09 -0.13 9.84
N ASP A 16 -3.18 0.79 8.88
CA ASP A 16 -3.50 0.42 7.50
C ASP A 16 -2.24 -0.21 6.87
N ASN A 17 -2.31 -1.52 6.63
CA ASN A 17 -1.21 -2.32 6.14
C ASN A 17 -1.42 -2.73 4.67
N THR A 18 -2.18 -1.94 3.91
CA THR A 18 -2.52 -2.22 2.51
C THR A 18 -1.29 -2.35 1.62
N PHE A 19 -0.28 -1.48 1.78
CA PHE A 19 0.88 -1.45 0.88
C PHE A 19 1.85 -2.60 1.14
N ALA A 20 2.16 -2.88 2.40
CA ALA A 20 3.11 -3.93 2.75
C ALA A 20 2.46 -5.32 2.72
N THR A 21 1.14 -5.41 2.95
CA THR A 21 0.37 -6.65 3.08
C THR A 21 0.84 -7.48 4.30
N PRO A 22 0.08 -8.50 4.74
CA PRO A 22 0.56 -9.38 5.81
C PRO A 22 1.77 -10.23 5.40
N TYR A 23 2.14 -10.24 4.11
CA TYR A 23 3.30 -10.97 3.61
C TYR A 23 4.62 -10.27 3.97
N TYR A 24 4.68 -8.94 3.89
CA TYR A 24 5.91 -8.19 4.22
C TYR A 24 5.89 -7.44 5.54
N GLN A 25 4.73 -7.23 6.17
CA GLN A 25 4.68 -6.61 7.49
C GLN A 25 3.52 -7.17 8.31
N ASN A 26 3.78 -7.44 9.59
CA ASN A 26 2.77 -7.94 10.54
C ASN A 26 2.62 -6.97 11.72
N PRO A 27 1.86 -5.87 11.59
CA PRO A 27 1.82 -4.83 12.61
C PRO A 27 1.30 -5.29 13.98
N LEU A 28 0.44 -6.32 14.04
CA LEU A 28 0.00 -6.92 15.30
C LEU A 28 1.18 -7.46 16.12
N LEU A 29 2.19 -8.04 15.46
CA LEU A 29 3.43 -8.49 16.11
C LEU A 29 4.33 -7.33 16.53
N LEU A 30 4.15 -6.15 15.92
CA LEU A 30 4.82 -4.91 16.27
C LEU A 30 4.07 -4.11 17.36
N GLY A 31 2.98 -4.67 17.88
CA GLY A 31 2.22 -4.15 19.00
C GLY A 31 0.98 -3.34 18.63
N ALA A 32 0.60 -3.26 17.35
CA ALA A 32 -0.66 -2.66 16.94
C ALA A 32 -1.86 -3.46 17.47
N ASP A 33 -2.98 -2.79 17.74
CA ASP A 33 -4.20 -3.44 18.26
C ASP A 33 -5.11 -3.92 17.13
N ILE A 34 -5.18 -3.14 16.04
CA ILE A 34 -6.00 -3.41 14.86
C ILE A 34 -5.16 -3.19 13.61
N VAL A 35 -5.32 -4.08 12.63
CA VAL A 35 -4.75 -3.93 11.29
C VAL A 35 -5.85 -3.94 10.26
N ALA A 36 -5.89 -2.88 9.44
CA ALA A 36 -6.81 -2.72 8.35
C ALA A 36 -6.11 -2.95 7.00
N HIS A 37 -6.87 -3.44 6.02
CA HIS A 37 -6.43 -3.59 4.64
C HIS A 37 -7.55 -3.20 3.68
N SER A 38 -7.19 -2.49 2.62
CA SER A 38 -7.96 -2.56 1.37
C SER A 38 -7.67 -3.90 0.69
N GLY A 39 -8.63 -4.82 0.81
CA GLY A 39 -8.63 -6.10 0.11
C GLY A 39 -8.63 -5.96 -1.41
N THR A 40 -9.09 -4.82 -1.92
CA THR A 40 -9.08 -4.43 -3.34
C THR A 40 -7.68 -4.47 -3.97
N LYS A 41 -6.63 -4.28 -3.16
CA LYS A 41 -5.26 -4.06 -3.65
C LYS A 41 -4.52 -5.38 -3.78
N TYR A 42 -3.33 -5.50 -3.19
CA TYR A 42 -2.50 -6.69 -3.28
C TYR A 42 -3.18 -8.00 -2.84
N LEU A 43 -4.11 -7.93 -1.86
CA LEU A 43 -4.80 -9.13 -1.37
C LEU A 43 -5.69 -9.75 -2.45
N GLY A 44 -6.56 -8.96 -3.08
CA GLY A 44 -7.35 -9.37 -4.24
C GLY A 44 -6.45 -9.61 -5.45
N GLY A 45 -5.60 -8.64 -5.77
CA GLY A 45 -4.45 -8.78 -6.67
C GLY A 45 -4.78 -8.93 -8.16
N HIS A 46 -6.05 -8.91 -8.53
CA HIS A 46 -6.53 -9.14 -9.91
C HIS A 46 -7.46 -8.03 -10.41
N SER A 47 -7.57 -6.93 -9.66
CA SER A 47 -8.33 -5.73 -10.02
C SER A 47 -9.79 -6.00 -10.39
N ASP A 48 -10.38 -7.03 -9.79
CA ASP A 48 -11.73 -7.55 -10.07
C ASP A 48 -12.62 -7.62 -8.81
N VAL A 49 -12.14 -7.15 -7.67
CA VAL A 49 -12.87 -7.15 -6.40
C VAL A 49 -12.57 -5.90 -5.59
N VAL A 50 -13.61 -5.32 -4.97
CA VAL A 50 -13.46 -4.25 -3.97
C VAL A 50 -13.78 -4.84 -2.60
N ALA A 51 -12.82 -4.76 -1.68
CA ALA A 51 -12.96 -5.37 -0.36
C ALA A 51 -12.21 -4.59 0.72
N GLY A 52 -12.65 -4.74 1.96
CA GLY A 52 -11.97 -4.29 3.16
C GLY A 52 -11.77 -5.46 4.13
N LEU A 53 -10.65 -5.49 4.84
CA LEU A 53 -10.40 -6.44 5.92
C LEU A 53 -9.94 -5.69 7.16
N VAL A 54 -10.39 -6.16 8.32
CA VAL A 54 -9.95 -5.69 9.63
C VAL A 54 -9.58 -6.92 10.45
N THR A 55 -8.40 -6.90 11.06
CA THR A 55 -7.87 -8.01 11.87
C THR A 55 -7.36 -7.51 13.21
N THR A 56 -7.54 -8.30 14.25
CA THR A 56 -7.01 -8.07 15.59
C THR A 56 -6.69 -9.42 16.24
N ASN A 57 -5.78 -9.43 17.21
CA ASN A 57 -5.50 -10.59 18.05
C ASN A 57 -6.15 -10.47 19.45
N ASN A 58 -7.02 -9.48 19.66
CA ASN A 58 -7.76 -9.26 20.89
C ASN A 58 -9.23 -9.69 20.70
N GLU A 59 -9.67 -10.67 21.48
CA GLU A 59 -11.02 -11.25 21.40
C GLU A 59 -12.12 -10.21 21.68
N ALA A 60 -11.94 -9.32 22.65
CA ALA A 60 -12.93 -8.30 22.97
C ALA A 60 -13.08 -7.29 21.83
N LEU A 61 -11.97 -6.85 21.23
CA LEU A 61 -12.01 -6.00 20.03
C LEU A 61 -12.64 -6.74 18.84
N ALA A 62 -12.36 -8.03 18.67
CA ALA A 62 -12.95 -8.82 17.59
C ALA A 62 -14.49 -8.90 17.72
N GLN A 63 -15.00 -9.07 18.94
CA GLN A 63 -16.44 -9.08 19.21
C GLN A 63 -17.09 -7.72 18.93
N GLU A 64 -16.43 -6.62 19.32
CA GLU A 64 -16.91 -5.27 19.05
C GLU A 64 -16.93 -4.97 17.54
N ILE A 65 -15.86 -5.33 16.82
CA ILE A 65 -15.78 -5.20 15.36
C ILE A 65 -16.89 -6.03 14.69
N ALA A 66 -17.12 -7.27 15.12
CA ALA A 66 -18.17 -8.13 14.58
C ALA A 66 -19.57 -7.56 14.82
N PHE A 67 -19.82 -7.00 16.02
CA PHE A 67 -21.06 -6.31 16.33
C PHE A 67 -21.32 -5.15 15.36
N PHE A 68 -20.33 -4.26 15.16
CA PHE A 68 -20.47 -3.14 14.22
C PHE A 68 -20.60 -3.60 12.77
N GLN A 69 -19.84 -4.62 12.36
CA GLN A 69 -19.93 -5.18 11.02
C GLN A 69 -21.36 -5.64 10.70
N ASN A 70 -21.99 -6.34 11.65
CA ASN A 70 -23.38 -6.79 11.52
C ASN A 70 -24.38 -5.63 11.59
N ALA A 71 -24.23 -4.71 12.56
CA ALA A 71 -25.17 -3.61 12.77
C ALA A 71 -25.18 -2.59 11.63
N ILE A 72 -24.02 -2.30 11.04
CA ILE A 72 -23.85 -1.37 9.91
C ILE A 72 -24.17 -2.07 8.58
N GLY A 73 -24.06 -3.41 8.53
CA GLY A 73 -24.20 -4.19 7.30
C GLY A 73 -22.96 -4.12 6.40
N GLY A 74 -21.80 -3.77 6.96
CA GLY A 74 -20.51 -3.69 6.25
C GLY A 74 -19.89 -5.06 5.98
N VAL A 75 -20.67 -6.00 5.46
CA VAL A 75 -20.25 -7.38 5.16
C VAL A 75 -19.89 -7.54 3.68
N LEU A 76 -18.84 -8.31 3.41
CA LEU A 76 -18.42 -8.62 2.04
C LEU A 76 -19.34 -9.70 1.45
N GLY A 77 -19.73 -9.56 0.18
CA GLY A 77 -20.53 -10.56 -0.51
C GLY A 77 -19.82 -11.93 -0.56
N PRO A 78 -20.55 -13.06 -0.59
CA PRO A 78 -19.92 -14.39 -0.68
C PRO A 78 -19.03 -14.58 -1.91
N GLN A 79 -19.44 -14.01 -3.06
CA GLN A 79 -18.66 -14.06 -4.30
C GLN A 79 -17.36 -13.25 -4.19
N ASP A 80 -17.44 -12.03 -3.66
CA ASP A 80 -16.26 -11.17 -3.45
C ASP A 80 -15.31 -11.79 -2.42
N SER A 81 -15.86 -12.43 -1.38
CA SER A 81 -15.10 -13.20 -0.40
C SER A 81 -14.36 -14.36 -1.05
N TRP A 82 -14.99 -15.06 -2.00
CA TRP A 82 -14.35 -16.12 -2.78
C TRP A 82 -13.25 -15.58 -3.71
N LEU A 83 -13.49 -14.48 -4.42
CA LEU A 83 -12.48 -13.82 -5.27
C LEU A 83 -11.26 -13.39 -4.46
N LEU A 84 -11.48 -12.79 -3.30
CA LEU A 84 -10.42 -12.39 -2.38
C LEU A 84 -9.63 -13.60 -1.87
N GLN A 85 -10.31 -14.66 -1.43
CA GLN A 85 -9.65 -15.91 -1.03
C GLN A 85 -8.90 -16.59 -2.20
N ARG A 86 -9.36 -16.45 -3.44
CA ARG A 86 -8.66 -16.93 -4.63
C ARG A 86 -7.38 -16.11 -4.87
N GLY A 87 -7.46 -14.79 -4.77
CA GLY A 87 -6.32 -13.87 -4.91
C GLY A 87 -5.23 -14.08 -3.87
N ILE A 88 -5.61 -14.30 -2.61
CA ILE A 88 -4.67 -14.51 -1.50
C ILE A 88 -3.79 -15.76 -1.71
N LYS A 89 -4.30 -16.81 -2.37
CA LYS A 89 -3.53 -18.05 -2.61
C LYS A 89 -2.25 -17.81 -3.42
N THR A 90 -2.20 -16.77 -4.25
CA THR A 90 -1.02 -16.41 -5.04
C THR A 90 -0.27 -15.19 -4.48
N LEU A 91 -0.67 -14.68 -3.31
CA LEU A 91 -0.11 -13.45 -2.74
C LEU A 91 1.41 -13.49 -2.63
N GLY A 92 1.98 -14.53 -1.99
CA GLY A 92 3.43 -14.61 -1.79
C GLY A 92 4.21 -14.55 -3.11
N LEU A 93 3.81 -15.36 -4.10
CA LEU A 93 4.45 -15.38 -5.43
C LEU A 93 4.35 -14.02 -6.13
N ARG A 94 3.19 -13.37 -6.08
CA ARG A 94 2.99 -12.04 -6.67
C ARG A 94 3.82 -10.99 -5.96
N MET A 95 3.84 -10.99 -4.63
CA MET A 95 4.60 -10.01 -3.84
C MET A 95 6.10 -10.08 -4.10
N GLU A 96 6.67 -11.29 -4.19
CA GLU A 96 8.07 -11.47 -4.58
C GLU A 96 8.37 -10.90 -5.97
N ALA A 97 7.51 -11.17 -6.96
CA ALA A 97 7.63 -10.62 -8.31
C ALA A 97 7.49 -9.08 -8.31
N HIS A 98 6.52 -8.54 -7.57
CA HIS A 98 6.33 -7.10 -7.41
C HIS A 98 7.56 -6.42 -6.84
N GLN A 99 8.11 -6.94 -5.74
CA GLN A 99 9.31 -6.38 -5.11
C GLN A 99 10.52 -6.43 -6.05
N LYS A 100 10.73 -7.58 -6.72
CA LYS A 100 11.85 -7.74 -7.65
C LYS A 100 11.79 -6.72 -8.78
N ASN A 101 10.61 -6.53 -9.37
CA ASN A 101 10.41 -5.59 -10.46
C ASN A 101 10.51 -4.14 -9.97
N ALA A 102 9.91 -3.80 -8.82
CA ALA A 102 9.96 -2.46 -8.26
C ALA A 102 11.38 -2.04 -7.89
N LEU A 103 12.19 -2.93 -7.32
CA LEU A 103 13.60 -2.64 -7.05
C LEU A 103 14.38 -2.35 -8.35
N CYS A 104 14.19 -3.17 -9.38
CA CYS A 104 14.83 -2.96 -10.69
C CYS A 104 14.46 -1.59 -11.30
N VAL A 105 13.16 -1.23 -11.26
CA VAL A 105 12.68 0.06 -11.75
C VAL A 105 13.22 1.21 -10.89
N ALA A 106 13.21 1.07 -9.56
CA ALA A 106 13.72 2.09 -8.65
C ALA A 106 15.22 2.38 -8.87
N GLU A 107 16.04 1.34 -9.02
CA GLU A 107 17.48 1.46 -9.30
C GLU A 107 17.75 2.08 -10.69
N PHE A 108 16.92 1.77 -11.69
CA PHE A 108 16.99 2.41 -13.00
C PHE A 108 16.67 3.91 -12.90
N LEU A 109 15.58 4.25 -12.21
CA LEU A 109 15.13 5.64 -12.04
C LEU A 109 16.14 6.47 -11.24
N GLU A 110 16.75 5.90 -10.19
CA GLU A 110 17.74 6.59 -9.35
C GLU A 110 18.95 7.08 -10.17
N LYS A 111 19.29 6.37 -11.25
CA LYS A 111 20.42 6.68 -12.13
C LYS A 111 20.02 7.54 -13.34
N HIS A 112 18.74 7.80 -13.53
CA HIS A 112 18.25 8.45 -14.76
C HIS A 112 18.37 9.98 -14.68
N PRO A 113 19.00 10.65 -15.67
CA PRO A 113 19.35 12.07 -15.57
C PRO A 113 18.16 13.03 -15.48
N LYS A 114 16.97 12.60 -15.94
CA LYS A 114 15.71 13.37 -15.86
C LYS A 114 14.91 13.15 -14.57
N VAL A 115 15.30 12.19 -13.73
CA VAL A 115 14.66 11.92 -12.44
C VAL A 115 15.37 12.76 -11.38
N GLU A 116 14.60 13.44 -10.54
CA GLU A 116 15.12 14.23 -9.41
C GLU A 116 15.26 13.36 -8.16
N ARG A 117 14.21 12.61 -7.81
CA ARG A 117 14.20 11.78 -6.60
C ARG A 117 13.31 10.56 -6.75
N VAL A 118 13.76 9.43 -6.19
CA VAL A 118 13.00 8.19 -6.10
C VAL A 118 12.63 7.90 -4.65
N TYR A 119 11.38 7.49 -4.42
CA TYR A 119 10.85 7.09 -3.13
C TYR A 119 10.50 5.59 -3.19
N TYR A 120 11.44 4.76 -2.74
CA TYR A 120 11.22 3.33 -2.58
C TYR A 120 11.91 2.85 -1.30
N PRO A 121 11.19 2.28 -0.32
CA PRO A 121 11.78 1.86 0.95
C PRO A 121 12.88 0.81 0.84
N GLY A 122 12.99 0.12 -0.31
CA GLY A 122 14.04 -0.86 -0.57
C GLY A 122 15.38 -0.27 -1.04
N LEU A 123 15.45 1.04 -1.35
CA LEU A 123 16.71 1.70 -1.70
C LEU A 123 17.48 2.14 -0.45
N PRO A 124 18.81 1.91 -0.36
CA PRO A 124 19.63 2.40 0.75
C PRO A 124 19.63 3.93 0.91
N THR A 125 19.34 4.66 -0.17
CA THR A 125 19.23 6.13 -0.20
C THR A 125 17.91 6.64 0.41
N HIS A 126 16.94 5.75 0.66
CA HIS A 126 15.68 6.13 1.26
C HIS A 126 15.85 6.47 2.75
N PRO A 127 15.34 7.61 3.25
CA PRO A 127 15.55 8.05 4.64
C PRO A 127 15.11 7.02 5.69
N ASN A 128 14.08 6.25 5.37
CA ASN A 128 13.53 5.22 6.26
C ASN A 128 13.98 3.79 5.91
N TYR A 129 15.05 3.60 5.13
CA TYR A 129 15.53 2.28 4.71
C TYR A 129 15.79 1.34 5.89
N GLU A 130 16.59 1.77 6.87
CA GLU A 130 16.92 0.96 8.05
C GLU A 130 15.69 0.64 8.91
N LEU A 131 14.76 1.61 9.04
CA LEU A 131 13.51 1.38 9.75
C LEU A 131 12.64 0.34 9.02
N ALA A 132 12.48 0.49 7.69
CA ALA A 132 11.71 -0.44 6.88
C ALA A 132 12.30 -1.86 6.98
N LYS A 133 13.62 -2.01 6.83
CA LYS A 133 14.33 -3.29 6.98
C LYS A 133 14.16 -3.92 8.37
N LYS A 134 14.06 -3.10 9.42
CA LYS A 134 13.85 -3.59 10.79
C LYS A 134 12.44 -4.13 11.02
N GLN A 135 11.42 -3.53 10.39
CA GLN A 135 10.02 -3.82 10.69
C GLN A 135 9.26 -4.55 9.57
N MET A 136 9.92 -4.81 8.43
CA MET A 136 9.35 -5.44 7.24
C MET A 136 10.28 -6.54 6.72
N HIS A 137 9.71 -7.55 6.06
CA HIS A 137 10.42 -8.64 5.38
C HIS A 137 10.57 -8.41 3.88
N GLY A 138 10.10 -7.26 3.39
CA GLY A 138 10.16 -6.82 2.01
C GLY A 138 9.48 -5.47 1.81
N PHE A 139 9.45 -4.97 0.57
CA PHE A 139 9.14 -3.55 0.28
C PHE A 139 7.99 -3.34 -0.71
N SER A 140 7.27 -4.41 -1.07
CA SER A 140 6.14 -4.40 -2.03
C SER A 140 6.51 -3.89 -3.43
N GLY A 141 5.50 -3.66 -4.28
CA GLY A 141 5.68 -3.10 -5.63
C GLY A 141 5.51 -1.58 -5.71
N MET A 142 5.27 -0.90 -4.58
CA MET A 142 4.97 0.53 -4.56
C MET A 142 6.23 1.36 -4.56
N LEU A 143 6.40 2.20 -5.59
CA LEU A 143 7.41 3.24 -5.65
C LEU A 143 6.79 4.51 -6.23
N SER A 144 7.36 5.67 -5.90
CA SER A 144 7.08 6.92 -6.58
C SER A 144 8.39 7.65 -6.89
N PHE A 145 8.33 8.64 -7.78
CA PHE A 145 9.49 9.46 -8.10
C PHE A 145 9.04 10.83 -8.61
N THR A 146 9.97 11.77 -8.66
CA THR A 146 9.79 13.13 -9.18
C THR A 146 10.71 13.33 -10.39
N LEU A 147 10.23 14.08 -11.37
CA LEU A 147 11.04 14.50 -12.51
C LEU A 147 11.75 15.80 -12.14
N LYS A 148 12.88 16.08 -12.80
CA LYS A 148 13.53 17.40 -12.68
C LYS A 148 12.68 18.52 -13.28
N ASN A 149 11.80 18.15 -14.21
CA ASN A 149 10.87 19.05 -14.86
C ASN A 149 9.46 18.47 -14.76
N ASP A 150 8.67 18.97 -13.81
CA ASP A 150 7.31 18.49 -13.55
C ASP A 150 6.36 18.65 -14.75
N SER A 151 6.63 19.62 -15.64
CA SER A 151 5.83 19.79 -16.86
C SER A 151 5.94 18.61 -17.83
N GLU A 152 6.98 17.77 -17.71
CA GLU A 152 7.14 16.55 -18.50
C GLU A 152 6.33 15.37 -17.94
N ALA A 153 5.69 15.48 -16.77
CA ALA A 153 5.02 14.36 -16.11
C ALA A 153 3.89 13.75 -16.95
N VAL A 154 3.05 14.59 -17.56
CA VAL A 154 1.95 14.12 -18.43
C VAL A 154 2.49 13.42 -19.65
N ALA A 155 3.44 14.04 -20.36
CA ALA A 155 4.05 13.47 -21.56
C ALA A 155 4.79 12.15 -21.25
N PHE A 156 5.44 12.04 -20.08
CA PHE A 156 6.05 10.81 -19.62
C PHE A 156 5.01 9.70 -19.48
N VAL A 157 3.92 9.95 -18.76
CA VAL A 157 2.85 8.97 -18.53
C VAL A 157 2.21 8.53 -19.85
N GLU A 158 1.90 9.47 -20.75
CA GLU A 158 1.30 9.19 -22.06
C GLU A 158 2.22 8.38 -22.99
N SER A 159 3.54 8.43 -22.76
CA SER A 159 4.51 7.67 -23.57
C SER A 159 4.64 6.20 -23.19
N LEU A 160 4.11 5.79 -22.03
CA LEU A 160 4.25 4.43 -21.51
C LEU A 160 3.34 3.45 -22.26
N LYS A 161 3.90 2.30 -22.65
CA LYS A 161 3.17 1.24 -23.38
C LYS A 161 2.81 0.03 -22.52
N LEU A 162 3.51 -0.16 -21.40
CA LEU A 162 3.32 -1.29 -20.48
C LEU A 162 2.56 -0.89 -19.22
N PHE A 163 2.81 0.33 -18.73
CA PHE A 163 2.10 0.86 -17.57
C PHE A 163 0.79 1.48 -18.05
N ILE A 164 -0.31 1.05 -17.43
CA ILE A 164 -1.64 1.57 -17.70
C ILE A 164 -1.85 2.80 -16.81
N LEU A 165 -2.29 3.90 -17.41
CA LEU A 165 -2.78 5.05 -16.63
C LEU A 165 -4.06 4.62 -15.92
N GLY A 166 -4.02 4.53 -14.60
CA GLY A 166 -5.13 4.04 -13.82
C GLY A 166 -5.04 4.44 -12.35
N GLU A 167 -6.20 4.56 -11.73
CA GLU A 167 -6.29 4.63 -10.28
C GLU A 167 -6.21 3.22 -9.66
N SER A 168 -6.02 3.14 -8.35
CA SER A 168 -5.73 1.90 -7.60
C SER A 168 -4.27 1.42 -7.73
N LEU A 169 -3.99 0.23 -7.17
CA LEU A 169 -2.66 -0.39 -7.08
C LEU A 169 -2.78 -1.87 -6.69
N GLY A 170 -1.68 -2.61 -6.86
CA GLY A 170 -1.50 -3.95 -6.31
C GLY A 170 -2.12 -5.10 -7.13
N GLY A 171 -2.67 -4.80 -8.31
CA GLY A 171 -3.01 -5.77 -9.34
C GLY A 171 -1.78 -6.39 -9.99
N VAL A 172 -1.99 -7.38 -10.87
CA VAL A 172 -0.91 -8.03 -11.63
C VAL A 172 -0.36 -7.13 -12.76
N GLU A 173 -1.18 -6.22 -13.24
CA GLU A 173 -0.84 -5.19 -14.21
C GLU A 173 -0.05 -4.05 -13.60
N SER A 174 0.85 -3.45 -14.38
CA SER A 174 1.60 -2.28 -13.96
C SER A 174 0.76 -1.02 -14.16
N LEU A 175 0.58 -0.25 -13.09
CA LEU A 175 -0.18 1.01 -13.10
C LEU A 175 0.73 2.21 -12.88
N VAL A 176 0.38 3.33 -13.48
CA VAL A 176 1.01 4.63 -13.27
C VAL A 176 -0.08 5.69 -13.08
N GLY A 177 0.20 6.69 -12.26
CA GLY A 177 -0.69 7.82 -12.06
C GLY A 177 0.06 9.06 -11.59
N ILE A 178 -0.58 10.23 -11.74
CA ILE A 178 -0.07 11.50 -11.22
C ILE A 178 -0.95 11.90 -10.04
N PRO A 179 -0.51 11.69 -8.78
CA PRO A 179 -1.38 11.86 -7.61
C PRO A 179 -2.05 13.24 -7.53
N ALA A 180 -1.36 14.31 -7.93
CA ALA A 180 -1.86 15.68 -7.93
C ALA A 180 -3.11 15.90 -8.80
N PHE A 181 -3.28 15.11 -9.87
CA PHE A 181 -4.43 15.18 -10.78
C PHE A 181 -5.44 14.05 -10.57
N MET A 182 -5.08 13.01 -9.80
CA MET A 182 -5.85 11.77 -9.67
C MET A 182 -6.13 11.47 -8.19
N THR A 183 -5.40 10.52 -7.60
CA THR A 183 -5.70 9.94 -6.28
C THR A 183 -5.68 10.94 -5.11
N HIS A 184 -4.98 12.06 -5.25
CA HIS A 184 -4.89 13.12 -4.23
C HIS A 184 -5.46 14.44 -4.75
N ALA A 185 -6.21 14.43 -5.87
CA ALA A 185 -6.83 15.62 -6.43
C ALA A 185 -7.78 16.30 -5.43
N CYS A 186 -8.43 15.52 -4.56
CA CYS A 186 -9.34 15.99 -3.52
C CYS A 186 -8.65 16.71 -2.35
N ILE A 187 -7.32 16.57 -2.19
CA ILE A 187 -6.55 17.27 -1.16
C ILE A 187 -6.19 18.67 -1.67
N PRO A 188 -6.44 19.76 -0.92
CA PRO A 188 -6.08 21.11 -1.33
C PRO A 188 -4.60 21.22 -1.72
N LYS A 189 -4.30 22.00 -2.76
CA LYS A 189 -2.94 22.16 -3.30
C LYS A 189 -1.93 22.55 -2.22
N GLU A 190 -2.27 23.53 -1.39
CA GLU A 190 -1.40 24.02 -0.30
C GLU A 190 -1.03 22.89 0.69
N GLN A 191 -1.97 22.00 0.99
CA GLN A 191 -1.71 20.85 1.86
C GLN A 191 -0.82 19.79 1.18
N ARG A 192 -0.94 19.62 -0.15
CA ARG A 192 -0.07 18.71 -0.90
C ARG A 192 1.37 19.21 -0.99
N GLU A 193 1.57 20.52 -1.07
CA GLU A 193 2.91 21.12 -1.16
C GLU A 193 3.60 21.22 0.20
N ALA A 194 2.85 21.19 1.30
CA ALA A 194 3.38 21.23 2.67
C ALA A 194 3.82 19.86 3.22
N ALA A 195 3.42 18.76 2.57
CA ALA A 195 3.70 17.37 2.97
C ALA A 195 5.01 16.84 2.38
#